data_AF-A0A1A8ZFW2-F1
#
_entry.id   AF-A0A1A8ZFW2-F1
#
_cell.length_a   1.000
_cell.length_b   1.000
_cell.length_c   1.000
_cell.angle_alpha   90.00
_cell.angle_beta   90.00
_cell.angle_gamma   90.00
#
_symmetry.space_group_name_H-M   'P 1'
#
loop_
_entity.id
_entity.type
_entity.pdbx_description
1 polymer ?
#
loop_
_entity_poly.entity_id
_entity_poly.type
_entity_poly.pdbx_seq_one_letter_code
_entity_poly.pdbx_strand_id
1 'polypeptide(L)'
;MPTKEIIQLIGALLDLAGVLVIAVGIAGATVVFLLRWWRTRQLVEHYRTYRQGVGRAILLGLEFLVGGDIIRTVAVSPTFTSVGVLALIVLVRTFLSFSLEVELDGRWPWQGKPPVSGPSVGAR
;
A
#
# COMPACT_ATOMS: atom_id res chain seq x y z
N MET A 1 -11.63 -2.65 -32.14
CA MET A 1 -11.54 -2.64 -30.67
C MET A 1 -10.43 -1.66 -30.32
N PRO A 2 -10.73 -0.43 -29.88
CA PRO A 2 -9.69 0.56 -29.63
C PRO A 2 -8.87 0.07 -28.44
N THR A 3 -7.57 -0.15 -28.65
CA THR A 3 -6.62 -0.64 -27.63
C THR A 3 -6.69 0.15 -26.32
N LYS A 4 -7.09 1.43 -26.38
CA LYS A 4 -7.33 2.30 -25.22
C LYS A 4 -8.38 1.77 -24.24
N GLU A 5 -9.50 1.22 -24.72
CA GLU A 5 -10.55 0.68 -23.85
C GLU A 5 -10.06 -0.54 -23.08
N ILE A 6 -9.27 -1.40 -23.73
CA ILE A 6 -8.68 -2.58 -23.08
C ILE A 6 -7.68 -2.16 -22.00
N ILE A 7 -6.81 -1.21 -22.30
CA ILE A 7 -5.81 -0.71 -21.34
C ILE A 7 -6.50 -0.04 -20.15
N GLN A 8 -7.55 0.77 -20.38
CA GLN A 8 -8.34 1.39 -19.32
C GLN A 8 -9.06 0.36 -18.46
N LEU A 9 -9.64 -0.68 -19.07
CA LEU A 9 -10.31 -1.75 -18.35
C LEU A 9 -9.34 -2.53 -17.45
N ILE A 10 -8.16 -2.87 -17.96
CA ILE A 10 -7.12 -3.57 -17.18
C ILE A 10 -6.68 -2.70 -16.00
N GLY A 11 -6.41 -1.41 -16.23
CA GLY A 11 -6.05 -0.48 -15.15
C GLY A 11 -7.13 -0.38 -14.08
N ALA A 12 -8.41 -0.28 -14.48
CA ALA A 12 -9.54 -0.26 -13.56
C ALA A 12 -9.71 -1.57 -12.76
N LEU A 13 -9.46 -2.72 -13.40
CA LEU A 13 -9.49 -4.03 -12.72
C LEU A 13 -8.36 -4.16 -11.69
N LEU A 14 -7.16 -3.67 -11.99
CA LEU A 14 -6.04 -3.66 -11.04
C LEU A 14 -6.32 -2.73 -9.85
N ASP A 15 -6.86 -1.54 -10.11
CA ASP A 15 -7.25 -0.62 -9.04
C ASP A 15 -8.32 -1.26 -8.14
N LEU A 16 -9.36 -1.87 -8.74
CA LEU A 16 -10.41 -2.56 -8.00
C LEU A 16 -9.86 -3.73 -7.17
N ALA A 17 -8.96 -4.53 -7.74
CA ALA A 17 -8.31 -5.63 -7.05
C ALA A 17 -7.49 -5.13 -5.86
N GLY A 18 -6.70 -4.06 -6.04
CA GLY A 18 -5.92 -3.45 -4.96
C GLY A 18 -6.80 -2.96 -3.81
N VAL A 19 -7.88 -2.23 -4.13
CA VAL A 19 -8.86 -1.79 -3.11
C VAL A 19 -9.49 -2.96 -2.38
N LEU A 20 -9.87 -4.02 -3.10
CA LEU A 20 -10.45 -5.24 -2.52
C LEU A 20 -9.48 -5.93 -1.57
N VAL A 21 -8.21 -6.08 -1.96
CA VAL A 21 -7.17 -6.70 -1.13
C VAL A 21 -6.98 -5.93 0.17
N ILE A 22 -6.93 -4.59 0.10
CA ILE A 22 -6.83 -3.73 1.29
C ILE A 22 -8.06 -3.91 2.17
N ALA A 23 -9.25 -3.79 1.60
CA ALA A 23 -10.51 -3.87 2.34
C ALA A 23 -10.67 -5.22 3.04
N VAL A 24 -10.46 -6.33 2.31
CA VAL A 24 -10.58 -7.69 2.86
C VAL A 24 -9.50 -7.97 3.90
N GLY A 25 -8.26 -7.53 3.67
CA GLY A 25 -7.16 -7.73 4.62
C GLY A 25 -7.37 -6.95 5.92
N ILE A 26 -7.83 -5.70 5.84
CA ILE A 26 -8.19 -4.91 7.02
C ILE A 26 -9.39 -5.52 7.75
N ALA A 27 -10.46 -5.87 7.03
CA ALA A 27 -11.65 -6.47 7.62
C ALA A 27 -11.32 -7.79 8.32
N GLY A 28 -10.55 -8.67 7.66
CA GLY A 28 -10.10 -9.94 8.23
C GLY A 28 -9.24 -9.75 9.49
N ALA A 29 -8.25 -8.85 9.43
CA ALA A 29 -7.42 -8.52 10.59
C ALA A 29 -8.27 -7.98 11.76
N THR A 30 -9.26 -7.14 11.45
CA THR A 30 -10.17 -6.52 12.43
C THR A 30 -11.05 -7.58 13.09
N VAL A 31 -11.68 -8.46 12.29
CA VAL A 31 -12.53 -9.54 12.81
C VAL A 31 -11.72 -10.48 13.71
N VAL A 32 -10.52 -10.89 13.29
CA VAL A 32 -9.64 -11.74 14.10
C VAL A 32 -9.23 -11.04 15.41
N PHE A 33 -8.92 -9.75 15.35
CA PHE A 33 -8.60 -8.96 16.53
C PHE A 33 -9.78 -8.87 17.51
N LEU A 34 -10.99 -8.56 17.03
CA LEU A 34 -12.21 -8.49 17.84
C LEU A 34 -12.56 -9.84 18.48
N LEU A 35 -12.49 -10.93 17.72
CA LEU A 35 -12.76 -12.28 18.25
C LEU A 35 -11.74 -12.68 19.32
N ARG A 36 -10.45 -12.38 19.12
CA ARG A 36 -9.39 -12.67 20.11
C ARG A 36 -9.51 -11.77 21.34
N TRP A 37 -9.83 -10.50 21.14
CA TRP A 37 -10.07 -9.52 22.19
C TRP A 37 -11.17 -9.98 23.14
N TRP A 38 -12.30 -10.43 22.59
CA TRP A 38 -13.43 -10.91 23.39
C TRP A 38 -13.08 -12.15 24.22
N ARG A 39 -12.13 -12.97 23.74
CA ARG A 39 -11.72 -14.22 24.40
C ARG A 39 -10.59 -14.07 25.43
N THR A 40 -9.65 -13.15 25.25
CA THR A 40 -8.42 -13.08 26.07
C THR A 40 -8.21 -11.79 26.85
N ARG A 41 -8.94 -10.68 26.55
CA ARG A 41 -8.84 -9.38 27.25
C ARG A 41 -7.43 -8.77 27.39
N GLN A 42 -6.41 -9.31 26.72
CA GLN A 42 -5.05 -8.76 26.69
C GLN A 42 -4.84 -7.95 25.40
N LEU A 43 -4.88 -6.61 25.48
CA LEU A 43 -4.79 -5.71 24.31
C LEU A 43 -3.39 -5.74 23.69
N VAL A 44 -2.38 -5.74 24.55
CA VAL A 44 -1.02 -5.33 24.19
C VAL A 44 -0.36 -6.36 23.26
N GLU A 45 -0.55 -7.65 23.54
CA GLU A 45 0.02 -8.74 22.73
C GLU A 45 -0.62 -8.80 21.33
N HIS A 46 -1.94 -8.61 21.25
CA HIS A 46 -2.70 -8.77 20.00
C HIS A 46 -2.65 -7.56 19.08
N TYR A 47 -2.38 -6.37 19.64
CA TYR A 47 -2.26 -5.14 18.85
C TYR A 47 -1.09 -5.21 17.85
N ARG A 48 0.03 -5.82 18.24
CA ARG A 48 1.21 -5.96 17.37
C ARG A 48 0.93 -6.86 16.17
N THR A 49 0.25 -7.98 16.37
CA THR A 49 -0.15 -8.90 15.30
C THR A 49 -1.21 -8.29 14.38
N TYR A 50 -2.16 -7.53 14.94
CA TYR A 50 -3.14 -6.79 14.16
C TYR A 50 -2.47 -5.77 13.24
N ARG A 51 -1.57 -4.94 13.77
CA ARG A 51 -0.84 -3.92 12.99
C ARG A 51 0.02 -4.54 11.88
N GLN A 52 0.63 -5.71 12.13
CA GLN A 52 1.35 -6.48 11.10
C GLN A 52 0.43 -7.02 10.00
N GLY A 53 -0.75 -7.50 10.35
CA GLY A 53 -1.75 -7.99 9.38
C GLY A 53 -2.26 -6.87 8.48
N VAL A 54 -2.63 -5.74 9.09
CA VAL A 54 -3.06 -4.53 8.37
C VAL A 54 -1.95 -4.00 7.46
N GLY A 55 -0.72 -3.89 7.96
CA GLY A 55 0.42 -3.41 7.16
C GLY A 55 0.71 -4.27 5.94
N ARG A 56 0.65 -5.60 6.06
CA ARG A 56 0.81 -6.52 4.93
C ARG A 56 -0.29 -6.39 3.89
N ALA A 57 -1.54 -6.23 4.34
CA ALA A 57 -2.67 -6.02 3.43
C ALA A 57 -2.57 -4.71 2.65
N ILE A 58 -2.13 -3.64 3.31
CA ILE A 58 -1.91 -2.33 2.69
C ILE A 58 -0.77 -2.42 1.67
N LEU A 59 0.40 -2.98 2.04
CA LEU A 59 1.54 -3.13 1.12
C LEU A 59 1.17 -3.91 -0.14
N LEU A 60 0.49 -5.05 0.02
CA LEU A 60 0.05 -5.85 -1.12
C LEU A 60 -0.96 -5.09 -1.99
N GLY A 61 -1.91 -4.38 -1.38
CA GLY A 61 -2.87 -3.56 -2.10
C GLY A 61 -2.23 -2.40 -2.86
N LEU A 62 -1.18 -1.80 -2.30
CA LEU A 62 -0.40 -0.75 -2.95
C LEU A 62 0.33 -1.27 -4.18
N GLU A 63 0.83 -2.51 -4.20
CA GLU A 63 1.44 -3.10 -5.40
C GLU A 63 0.43 -3.16 -6.58
N PHE A 64 -0.82 -3.57 -6.30
CA PHE A 64 -1.88 -3.60 -7.30
C PHE A 64 -2.32 -2.21 -7.75
N LEU A 65 -2.48 -1.28 -6.80
CA LEU A 65 -2.80 0.10 -7.09
C LEU A 65 -1.69 0.71 -7.96
N VAL A 66 -0.43 0.65 -7.57
CA VAL A 66 0.71 1.17 -8.38
C VAL A 66 0.67 0.63 -9.81
N GLY A 67 0.41 -0.66 -10.01
CA GLY A 67 0.22 -1.25 -11.33
C GLY A 67 -0.91 -0.61 -12.15
N GLY A 68 -2.09 -0.40 -11.53
CA GLY A 68 -3.25 0.25 -12.17
C GLY A 68 -2.96 1.67 -12.68
N ASP A 69 -2.19 2.45 -11.94
CA ASP A 69 -1.80 3.83 -12.34
C ASP A 69 -0.81 3.85 -13.49
N ILE A 70 0.18 2.95 -13.47
CA ILE A 70 1.17 2.87 -14.55
C ILE A 70 0.46 2.56 -15.87
N ILE A 71 -0.50 1.62 -15.84
CA ILE A 71 -1.29 1.28 -17.02
C ILE A 71 -2.13 2.47 -17.48
N ARG A 72 -2.80 3.15 -16.54
CA ARG A 72 -3.64 4.32 -16.84
C ARG A 72 -2.84 5.49 -17.43
N THR A 73 -1.63 5.73 -16.92
CA THR A 73 -0.77 6.82 -17.38
C THR A 73 -0.24 6.60 -18.79
N VAL A 74 0.10 5.36 -19.15
CA VAL A 74 0.57 4.99 -20.49
C VAL A 74 -0.55 5.00 -21.54
N ALA A 75 -1.81 4.81 -21.13
CA ALA A 75 -2.96 4.69 -22.04
C ALA A 75 -3.44 6.01 -22.69
N VAL A 76 -3.10 7.16 -22.09
CA VAL A 76 -3.69 8.44 -22.49
C VAL A 76 -2.89 9.03 -23.65
N SER A 77 -3.52 9.09 -24.82
CA SER A 77 -3.00 9.85 -25.97
C SER A 77 -2.80 11.31 -25.56
N PRO A 78 -1.57 11.85 -25.65
CA PRO A 78 -1.23 13.11 -25.03
C PRO A 78 -1.91 14.26 -25.78
N THR A 79 -2.87 14.91 -25.12
CA THR A 79 -3.26 16.30 -25.40
C THR A 79 -2.88 17.12 -24.18
N PHE A 80 -2.42 18.36 -24.33
CA PHE A 80 -1.92 19.17 -23.20
C PHE A 80 -2.91 19.26 -22.03
N THR A 81 -4.22 19.32 -22.32
CA THR A 81 -5.28 19.33 -21.30
C THR A 81 -5.44 17.98 -20.59
N SER A 82 -5.47 16.87 -21.33
CA SER A 82 -5.60 15.53 -20.74
C SER A 82 -4.34 15.12 -19.96
N VAL A 83 -3.16 15.55 -20.41
CA VAL A 83 -1.88 15.34 -19.71
C VAL A 83 -1.85 16.12 -18.40
N GLY A 84 -2.39 17.35 -18.38
CA GLY A 84 -2.47 18.14 -17.15
C GLY A 84 -3.33 17.49 -16.06
N VAL A 85 -4.52 16.99 -16.42
CA VAL A 85 -5.39 16.27 -15.47
C VAL A 85 -4.75 14.95 -15.02
N LEU A 86 -4.13 14.21 -15.94
CA LEU A 86 -3.43 12.97 -15.62
C LEU A 86 -2.26 13.21 -14.66
N ALA A 87 -1.41 14.20 -14.95
CA ALA A 87 -0.29 14.56 -14.10
C ALA A 87 -0.73 14.97 -12.69
N LEU A 88 -1.86 15.70 -12.58
CA LEU A 88 -2.43 16.06 -11.29
C LEU A 88 -2.92 14.84 -10.50
N ILE A 89 -3.61 13.90 -11.15
CA ILE A 89 -4.09 12.66 -10.50
C ILE A 89 -2.90 11.82 -10.00
N VAL A 90 -1.87 11.64 -10.84
CA VAL A 90 -0.64 10.92 -10.46
C VAL A 90 0.08 11.61 -9.30
N LEU A 91 0.15 12.95 -9.31
CA LEU A 91 0.81 13.71 -8.24
C LEU A 91 0.09 13.56 -6.91
N VAL A 92 -1.23 13.68 -6.90
CA VAL A 92 -2.06 13.46 -5.70
C VAL A 92 -1.87 12.03 -5.19
N ARG A 93 -1.84 11.05 -6.08
CA ARG A 93 -1.68 9.64 -5.71
C ARG A 93 -0.31 9.35 -5.11
N THR A 94 0.75 9.83 -5.75
CA THR A 94 2.12 9.65 -5.24
C THR A 94 2.24 10.28 -3.86
N PHE A 95 1.66 11.47 -3.65
CA PHE A 95 1.68 12.15 -2.37
C PHE A 95 0.90 11.41 -1.28
N LEU A 96 -0.34 10.98 -1.57
CA LEU A 96 -1.17 10.26 -0.60
C LEU A 96 -0.57 8.90 -0.23
N SER A 97 -0.11 8.15 -1.23
CA SER A 97 0.52 6.84 -1.01
C SER A 97 1.78 6.99 -0.16
N PHE A 98 2.61 7.99 -0.45
CA PHE A 98 3.82 8.30 0.31
C PHE A 98 3.53 8.74 1.75
N SER A 99 2.51 9.60 1.95
CA SER A 99 2.14 10.08 3.28
C SER A 99 1.66 8.93 4.19
N LEU A 100 0.88 7.99 3.64
CA LEU A 100 0.40 6.83 4.39
C LEU A 100 1.52 5.88 4.77
N GLU A 101 2.48 5.66 3.88
CA GLU A 101 3.63 4.79 4.12
C GLU A 101 4.54 5.33 5.24
N VAL A 102 4.80 6.65 5.22
CA VAL A 102 5.54 7.35 6.28
C VAL A 102 4.80 7.29 7.63
N GLU A 103 3.48 7.47 7.64
CA GLU A 103 2.68 7.39 8.87
C GLU A 103 2.68 5.96 9.45
N LEU A 104 2.63 4.94 8.59
CA LEU A 104 2.62 3.55 9.05
C LEU A 104 3.98 3.12 9.63
N ASP A 105 5.07 3.41 8.93
CA ASP A 105 6.43 3.00 9.31
C ASP A 105 7.06 3.93 10.35
N GLY A 106 6.53 5.15 10.52
CA GLY A 106 7.08 6.18 11.39
C GLY A 106 8.50 6.59 11.02
N ARG A 107 8.91 6.26 9.79
CA ARG A 107 10.26 6.41 9.23
C ARG A 107 10.11 6.91 7.82
N TRP A 108 10.95 7.86 7.44
CA TRP A 108 11.00 8.26 6.04
C TRP A 108 11.59 7.11 5.19
N PRO A 109 11.10 6.86 3.96
CA PRO A 109 11.57 5.75 3.14
C PRO A 109 13.06 5.83 2.78
N TRP A 110 13.67 7.01 2.87
CA TRP A 110 15.13 7.20 2.72
C TRP A 110 15.93 6.95 4.00
N GLN A 111 15.29 6.66 5.13
CA GLN A 111 16.00 6.17 6.32
C GLN A 111 16.32 4.68 6.12
N GLY A 112 17.47 4.43 5.50
CA GLY A 112 18.00 3.09 5.30
C GLY A 112 18.06 2.30 6.61
N LYS A 113 17.84 0.98 6.53
CA LYS A 113 17.93 0.05 7.67
C LYS A 113 19.22 0.34 8.46
N PRO A 114 19.15 0.46 9.80
CA PRO A 114 20.36 0.60 10.60
C PRO A 114 21.31 -0.55 10.24
N PRO A 115 22.61 -0.28 10.09
CA PRO A 115 23.57 -1.33 9.82
C PRO A 115 23.41 -2.38 10.93
N VAL A 116 23.22 -3.64 10.53
CA VAL A 116 23.20 -4.76 11.45
C VAL A 116 24.57 -4.77 12.11
N SER A 117 24.66 -4.25 13.34
CA SER A 117 25.85 -4.38 14.17
C SER A 117 26.01 -5.87 14.46
N GLY A 118 26.91 -6.51 13.70
CA GLY A 118 27.34 -7.87 13.94
C GLY A 118 27.88 -8.01 15.37
N PRO A 119 27.83 -9.21 15.96
CA PRO A 119 28.22 -9.42 17.35
C PRO A 119 29.66 -8.94 17.56
N SER A 120 29.84 -8.01 18.49
CA SER A 120 31.14 -7.61 19.02
C SER A 120 31.72 -8.81 19.78
N VAL A 121 32.39 -9.69 19.03
CA VAL A 121 33.32 -10.66 19.59
C VAL A 121 34.49 -9.85 20.15
N GLY A 122 34.60 -9.83 21.47
CA GLY A 122 35.44 -8.90 22.21
C GLY A 122 36.94 -9.18 22.16
N ALA A 123 37.69 -8.26 22.75
CA ALA A 123 39.00 -8.44 23.38
C ALA A 123 39.05 -7.35 24.46
N ARG A 124 38.91 -7.64 25.77
CA ARG A 124 39.92 -8.26 26.66
C ARG A 124 41.31 -7.69 26.47
#